data_AF-A0A926JXK4-F1
#
_entry.id   AF-A0A926JXK4-F1
#
_cell.length_a   1.000
_cell.length_b   1.000
_cell.length_c   1.000
_cell.angle_alpha   90.00
_cell.angle_beta   90.00
_cell.angle_gamma   90.00
#
_symmetry.space_group_name_H-M   'P 1'
#
loop_
_entity.id
_entity.type
_entity.pdbx_description
1 polymer ?
#
loop_
_entity_poly.entity_id
_entity_poly.type
_entity_poly.pdbx_seq_one_letter_code
_entity_poly.pdbx_strand_id
1 'polypeptide(L)'
;MELLLETPAGPERDRRLAELDDEQRAIFRRLLKVDESVWESSRGAPPLQSDPVAAMLGLVPDSSFRLDSTAFTQLCSRHGMKPTKLAERLRGRGWEVEASDVFRWQTSVASDVSPALIRAIAEVIGTSPDKLVAAPAAKQGALDTVADLATATKRFGDLVQRFALAQRISPNMAQTMLRTRMLTTVQRGREPEVEQMLDSLEALVRALETS
;
A
#
# COMPACT_ATOMS: atom_id res chain seq x y z
N MET A 1 23.36 -10.02 30.31
CA MET A 1 22.20 -9.10 30.17
C MET A 1 22.20 -8.39 28.82
N GLU A 2 23.35 -7.87 28.35
CA GLU A 2 23.53 -7.21 27.04
C GLU A 2 23.14 -8.12 25.84
N LEU A 3 23.62 -9.37 25.81
CA LEU A 3 23.22 -10.37 24.79
C LEU A 3 21.71 -10.68 24.75
N LEU A 4 20.98 -10.43 25.84
CA LEU A 4 19.55 -10.73 25.96
C LEU A 4 18.69 -9.61 25.35
N LEU A 5 19.20 -8.38 25.32
CA LEU A 5 18.57 -7.24 24.66
C LEU A 5 18.73 -7.29 23.14
N GLU A 6 19.82 -7.90 22.64
CA GLU A 6 20.08 -8.09 21.21
C GLU A 6 19.40 -9.33 20.61
N THR A 7 18.88 -10.24 21.46
CA THR A 7 18.21 -11.46 20.99
C THR A 7 16.74 -11.16 20.64
N PRO A 8 16.30 -11.38 19.39
CA PRO A 8 14.92 -11.16 18.99
C PRO A 8 13.94 -12.09 19.73
N ALA A 9 12.68 -11.68 19.83
CA ALA A 9 11.65 -12.48 20.50
C ALA A 9 11.52 -13.87 19.84
N GLY A 10 11.63 -14.93 20.65
CA GLY A 10 11.62 -16.30 20.16
C GLY A 10 12.13 -17.30 21.21
N PRO A 11 12.14 -18.60 20.87
CA PRO A 11 12.41 -19.69 21.81
C PRO A 11 13.81 -19.62 22.45
N GLU A 12 14.78 -19.02 21.76
CA GLU A 12 16.14 -18.80 22.28
C GLU A 12 16.17 -17.71 23.38
N ARG A 13 15.37 -16.65 23.21
CA ARG A 13 15.23 -15.61 24.24
C ARG A 13 14.49 -16.16 25.46
N ASP A 14 13.47 -16.98 25.25
CA ASP A 14 12.66 -17.55 26.33
C ASP A 14 13.47 -18.52 27.20
N ARG A 15 14.37 -19.30 26.59
CA ARG A 15 15.34 -20.14 27.32
C ARG A 15 16.28 -19.30 28.19
N ARG A 16 16.86 -18.25 27.61
CA ARG A 16 17.77 -17.35 28.34
C ARG A 16 17.07 -16.59 29.46
N LEU A 17 15.79 -16.24 29.28
CA LEU A 17 14.97 -15.62 30.34
C LEU A 17 14.68 -16.59 31.49
N ALA A 18 14.56 -17.89 31.21
CA ALA A 18 14.36 -18.92 32.22
C ALA A 18 15.62 -19.17 33.07
N GLU A 19 16.81 -18.89 32.52
CA GLU A 19 18.10 -19.01 33.21
C GLU A 19 18.42 -17.82 34.13
N LEU A 20 17.71 -16.69 33.99
CA LEU A 20 17.87 -15.52 34.85
C LEU A 20 17.19 -15.70 36.20
N ASP A 21 17.74 -15.08 37.24
CA ASP A 21 17.06 -14.93 38.52
C ASP A 21 15.91 -13.90 38.45
N ASP A 22 15.09 -13.84 39.50
CA ASP A 22 13.91 -12.97 39.54
C ASP A 22 14.25 -11.47 39.49
N GLU A 23 15.39 -11.07 40.04
CA GLU A 23 15.86 -9.70 40.06
C GLU A 23 16.31 -9.25 38.65
N GLN A 24 17.07 -10.09 37.97
CA GLN A 24 17.52 -9.90 36.60
C GLN A 24 16.35 -9.89 35.61
N ARG A 25 15.33 -10.74 35.81
CA ARG A 25 14.09 -10.68 35.02
C ARG A 25 13.33 -9.38 35.23
N ALA A 26 13.27 -8.87 36.46
CA ALA A 26 12.62 -7.61 36.77
C ALA A 26 13.35 -6.42 36.12
N ILE A 27 14.69 -6.41 36.17
CA ILE A 27 15.53 -5.42 35.51
C ILE A 27 15.33 -5.46 33.99
N PHE A 28 15.34 -6.65 33.38
CA PHE A 28 15.13 -6.82 31.94
C PHE A 28 13.75 -6.32 31.49
N ARG A 29 12.68 -6.63 32.23
CA ARG A 29 11.33 -6.11 31.94
C ARG A 29 11.27 -4.58 32.04
N ARG A 30 11.97 -3.99 33.00
CA ARG A 30 12.02 -2.54 33.17
C ARG A 30 12.79 -1.87 32.02
N LEU A 31 13.87 -2.48 31.55
CA LEU A 31 14.64 -1.99 30.40
C LEU A 31 13.84 -2.09 29.09
N LEU A 32 13.13 -3.21 28.86
CA LEU A 32 12.21 -3.35 27.72
C LEU A 32 11.13 -2.27 27.69
N LYS A 33 10.55 -1.96 28.86
CA LYS A 33 9.51 -0.93 28.96
C LYS A 33 10.05 0.49 28.68
N VAL A 34 11.31 0.75 29.02
CA VAL A 34 11.98 2.01 28.68
C VAL A 34 12.30 2.06 27.19
N ASP A 35 12.77 0.95 26.62
CA ASP A 35 13.06 0.84 25.19
C ASP A 35 11.80 1.04 24.34
N GLU A 36 10.68 0.39 24.68
CA GLU A 36 9.38 0.56 24.01
C GLU A 36 8.90 2.03 24.05
N SER A 37 9.02 2.69 25.21
CA SER A 37 8.60 4.09 25.36
C SER A 37 9.51 5.07 24.60
N VAL A 38 10.81 4.76 24.49
CA VAL A 38 11.78 5.50 23.67
C VAL A 38 11.52 5.24 22.17
N TRP A 39 11.12 4.02 21.80
CA TRP A 39 10.79 3.61 20.44
C TRP A 39 9.56 4.32 19.90
N GLU A 40 8.50 4.43 20.72
CA GLU A 40 7.27 5.19 20.41
C GLU A 40 7.53 6.69 20.30
N SER A 41 8.38 7.25 21.15
CA SER A 41 8.70 8.69 21.16
C SER A 41 9.59 9.10 19.98
N SER A 42 10.39 8.18 19.45
CA SER A 42 11.40 8.46 18.41
C SER A 42 10.87 8.26 16.98
N ARG A 43 9.75 7.55 16.80
CA ARG A 43 9.05 7.41 15.52
C ARG A 43 7.67 8.05 15.60
N GLY A 44 7.61 9.37 15.46
CA GLY A 44 6.37 10.02 15.06
C GLY A 44 5.82 9.34 13.80
N ALA A 45 4.49 9.33 13.62
CA ALA A 45 3.87 8.74 12.45
C ALA A 45 4.56 9.29 11.18
N PRO A 46 4.92 8.42 10.22
CA PRO A 46 5.54 8.88 8.98
C PRO A 46 4.64 9.92 8.30
N PRO A 47 5.21 10.92 7.59
CA PRO A 47 4.42 11.83 6.78
C PRO A 47 3.46 11.04 5.88
N LEU A 48 2.25 11.54 5.65
CA LEU A 48 1.19 10.82 4.92
C LEU A 48 1.69 10.26 3.56
N GLN A 49 2.54 11.01 2.85
CA GLN A 49 3.11 10.63 1.56
C GLN A 49 4.12 9.47 1.65
N SER A 50 4.65 9.20 2.83
CA SER A 50 5.61 8.14 3.13
C SER A 50 5.04 7.08 4.07
N ASP A 51 3.76 7.17 4.43
CA ASP A 51 3.08 6.22 5.28
C ASP A 51 2.52 5.05 4.44
N PRO A 52 3.03 3.82 4.63
CA PRO A 52 2.57 2.65 3.88
C PRO A 52 1.10 2.30 4.19
N VAL A 53 0.62 2.58 5.39
CA VAL A 53 -0.79 2.36 5.77
C VAL A 53 -1.67 3.37 5.05
N ALA A 54 -1.25 4.64 4.97
CA ALA A 54 -1.97 5.65 4.21
C ALA A 54 -2.05 5.33 2.71
N ALA A 55 -0.97 4.80 2.13
CA ALA A 55 -0.96 4.32 0.76
C ALA A 55 -1.92 3.14 0.55
N MET A 56 -1.90 2.14 1.45
CA MET A 56 -2.83 1.00 1.39
C MET A 56 -4.30 1.43 1.52
N LEU A 57 -4.59 2.44 2.32
CA LEU A 57 -5.94 2.98 2.48
C LEU A 57 -6.35 3.95 1.35
N GLY A 58 -5.45 4.23 0.41
CA GLY A 58 -5.70 5.13 -0.72
C GLY A 58 -5.80 6.60 -0.31
N LEU A 59 -5.17 7.00 0.81
CA LEU A 59 -5.15 8.39 1.29
C LEU A 59 -4.10 9.24 0.58
N VAL A 60 -3.14 8.60 -0.09
CA VAL A 60 -2.10 9.26 -0.89
C VAL A 60 -2.57 9.37 -2.34
N PRO A 61 -2.38 10.52 -3.01
CA PRO A 61 -2.65 10.65 -4.44
C PRO A 61 -1.88 9.61 -5.26
N ASP A 62 -2.59 8.90 -6.13
CA ASP A 62 -2.03 7.89 -7.01
C ASP A 62 -2.23 8.31 -8.47
N SER A 63 -1.13 8.41 -9.21
CA SER A 63 -1.15 8.79 -10.62
C SER A 63 -1.85 7.78 -11.54
N SER A 64 -1.94 6.51 -11.11
CA SER A 64 -2.66 5.44 -11.82
C SER A 64 -4.17 5.53 -11.58
N PHE A 65 -4.60 6.16 -10.48
CA PHE A 65 -6.00 6.24 -10.05
C PHE A 65 -6.41 7.71 -9.85
N ARG A 66 -6.65 8.39 -10.98
CA ARG A 66 -6.95 9.83 -11.03
C ARG A 66 -8.42 10.09 -11.31
N LEU A 67 -8.93 11.18 -10.74
CA LEU A 67 -10.27 11.68 -11.02
C LEU A 67 -10.33 12.21 -12.46
N ASP A 68 -11.30 11.70 -13.24
CA ASP A 68 -11.62 12.20 -14.58
C ASP A 68 -12.43 13.48 -14.45
N SER A 69 -11.83 14.62 -14.78
CA SER A 69 -12.46 15.94 -14.73
C SER A 69 -13.73 16.02 -15.58
N THR A 70 -13.77 15.33 -16.73
CA THR A 70 -14.90 15.35 -17.66
C THR A 70 -16.04 14.50 -17.11
N ALA A 71 -15.75 13.25 -16.71
CA ALA A 71 -16.76 12.36 -16.14
C ALA A 71 -17.31 12.91 -14.83
N PHE A 72 -16.45 13.48 -13.99
CA PHE A 72 -16.82 14.15 -12.74
C PHE A 72 -17.75 15.33 -12.98
N THR A 73 -17.43 16.21 -13.94
CA THR A 73 -18.27 17.37 -14.28
C THR A 73 -19.63 16.94 -14.82
N GLN A 74 -19.66 15.93 -15.68
CA GLN A 74 -20.91 15.37 -16.22
C GLN A 74 -21.78 14.75 -15.14
N LEU A 75 -21.20 13.98 -14.22
CA LEU A 75 -21.92 13.36 -13.10
C LEU A 75 -22.45 14.41 -12.12
N CYS A 76 -21.64 15.40 -11.77
CA CYS A 76 -22.09 16.52 -10.94
C CYS A 76 -23.28 17.24 -11.58
N SER A 77 -23.20 17.53 -12.88
CA SER A 77 -24.27 18.21 -13.62
C SER A 77 -25.55 17.36 -13.68
N ARG A 78 -25.42 16.06 -13.99
CA ARG A 78 -26.55 15.12 -14.07
C ARG A 78 -27.30 14.97 -12.74
N HIS A 79 -26.59 15.04 -11.63
CA HIS A 79 -27.16 14.94 -10.28
C HIS A 79 -27.47 16.31 -9.65
N GLY A 80 -27.34 17.42 -10.40
CA GLY A 80 -27.58 18.77 -9.88
C GLY A 80 -26.67 19.16 -8.71
N MET A 81 -25.48 18.57 -8.64
CA MET A 81 -24.53 18.74 -7.54
C MET A 81 -23.67 19.99 -7.75
N LYS A 82 -23.93 21.03 -6.94
CA LYS A 82 -23.12 22.26 -6.93
C LYS A 82 -21.78 22.05 -6.21
N PRO A 83 -20.67 22.66 -6.68
CA PRO A 83 -19.34 22.54 -6.05
C PRO A 83 -19.33 22.86 -4.55
N THR A 84 -19.99 23.95 -4.13
CA THR A 84 -20.07 24.35 -2.71
C THR A 84 -20.74 23.29 -1.85
N LYS A 85 -21.83 22.71 -2.32
CA LYS A 85 -22.59 21.69 -1.59
C LYS A 85 -21.83 20.36 -1.53
N LEU A 86 -21.04 20.04 -2.55
CA LEU A 86 -20.17 18.87 -2.54
C LEU A 86 -19.03 19.05 -1.52
N ALA A 87 -18.35 20.20 -1.52
CA ALA A 87 -17.31 20.53 -0.56
C ALA A 87 -17.83 20.49 0.90
N GLU A 88 -19.01 21.08 1.17
CA GLU A 88 -19.66 20.99 2.49
C GLU A 88 -19.92 19.55 2.94
N ARG A 89 -20.40 18.68 2.05
CA ARG A 89 -20.67 17.27 2.34
C ARG A 89 -19.41 16.44 2.56
N LEU A 90 -18.29 16.83 1.93
CA LEU A 90 -16.99 16.20 2.13
C LEU A 90 -16.36 16.66 3.45
N ARG A 91 -16.41 17.96 3.77
CA ARG A 91 -15.99 18.50 5.09
C ARG A 91 -16.77 17.90 6.24
N GLY A 92 -18.08 17.73 6.09
CA GLY A 92 -18.90 17.03 7.08
C GLY A 92 -18.50 15.56 7.34
N ARG A 93 -17.68 14.97 6.45
CA ARG A 93 -17.10 13.63 6.59
C ARG A 93 -15.62 13.66 7.04
N GLY A 94 -15.08 14.82 7.38
CA GLY A 94 -13.70 14.99 7.83
C GLY A 94 -12.68 15.22 6.72
N TRP A 95 -13.11 15.47 5.47
CA TRP A 95 -12.19 15.81 4.38
C TRP A 95 -11.93 17.32 4.32
N GLU A 96 -10.66 17.72 4.25
CA GLU A 96 -10.28 19.11 4.03
C GLU A 96 -10.38 19.48 2.54
N VAL A 97 -11.57 19.89 2.11
CA VAL A 97 -11.86 20.23 0.70
C VAL A 97 -12.64 21.53 0.64
N GLU A 98 -12.18 22.48 -0.17
CA GLU A 98 -12.85 23.74 -0.43
C GLU A 98 -13.60 23.74 -1.78
N ALA A 99 -14.53 24.68 -1.95
CA ALA A 99 -15.27 24.80 -3.20
C ALA A 99 -14.36 25.11 -4.40
N SER A 100 -13.23 25.78 -4.18
CA SER A 100 -12.18 26.04 -5.17
C SER A 100 -11.49 24.76 -5.65
N ASP A 101 -11.26 23.78 -4.76
CA ASP A 101 -10.68 22.49 -5.14
C ASP A 101 -11.63 21.73 -6.04
N VAL A 102 -12.91 21.68 -5.65
CA VAL A 102 -13.95 21.03 -6.46
C VAL A 102 -14.07 21.67 -7.84
N PHE A 103 -14.02 23.01 -7.92
CA PHE A 103 -14.03 23.71 -9.20
C PHE A 103 -12.79 23.41 -10.03
N ARG A 104 -11.59 23.42 -9.41
CA ARG A 104 -10.34 23.06 -10.07
C ARG A 104 -10.39 21.64 -10.65
N TRP A 105 -10.94 20.67 -9.92
CA TRP A 105 -11.07 19.29 -10.40
C TRP A 105 -12.02 19.14 -11.59
N GLN A 106 -13.01 20.02 -11.72
CA GLN A 106 -13.90 20.05 -12.89
C GLN A 106 -13.22 20.63 -14.13
N THR A 107 -12.30 21.58 -13.96
CA THR A 107 -11.69 22.33 -15.07
C THR A 107 -10.29 21.85 -15.46
N SER A 108 -9.61 21.10 -14.58
CA SER A 108 -8.20 20.73 -14.76
C SER A 108 -7.89 19.34 -14.20
N VAL A 109 -6.73 18.80 -14.60
CA VAL A 109 -6.25 17.49 -14.17
C VAL A 109 -6.10 17.45 -12.65
N ALA A 110 -6.91 16.62 -12.01
CA ALA A 110 -7.01 16.47 -10.57
C ALA A 110 -5.98 15.46 -10.01
N SER A 111 -4.68 15.77 -10.15
CA SER A 111 -3.58 14.88 -9.75
C SER A 111 -3.37 14.79 -8.24
N ASP A 112 -4.00 15.67 -7.48
CA ASP A 112 -3.92 15.78 -6.03
C ASP A 112 -5.06 15.04 -5.30
N VAL A 113 -5.99 14.44 -6.04
CA VAL A 113 -7.13 13.71 -5.48
C VAL A 113 -6.74 12.27 -5.23
N SER A 114 -6.80 11.85 -3.97
CA SER A 114 -6.48 10.48 -3.56
C SER A 114 -7.61 9.50 -3.88
N PRO A 115 -7.31 8.20 -4.08
CA PRO A 115 -8.33 7.17 -4.32
C PRO A 115 -9.45 7.13 -3.28
N ALA A 116 -9.12 7.33 -2.00
CA ALA A 116 -10.09 7.40 -0.92
C ALA A 116 -11.02 8.62 -1.05
N LEU A 117 -10.49 9.76 -1.50
CA LEU A 117 -11.30 10.95 -1.76
C LEU A 117 -12.20 10.76 -2.98
N ILE A 118 -11.74 10.07 -4.04
CA ILE A 118 -12.59 9.71 -5.20
C ILE A 118 -13.76 8.82 -4.74
N ARG A 119 -13.51 7.84 -3.87
CA ARG A 119 -14.58 7.01 -3.29
C ARG A 119 -15.56 7.84 -2.47
N ALA A 120 -15.08 8.75 -1.63
CA ALA A 120 -15.95 9.63 -0.85
C ALA A 120 -16.81 10.54 -1.76
N ILE A 121 -16.24 11.06 -2.85
CA ILE A 121 -16.98 11.82 -3.86
C ILE A 121 -18.07 10.95 -4.51
N ALA A 122 -17.74 9.71 -4.88
CA ALA A 122 -18.68 8.76 -5.47
C ALA A 122 -19.88 8.49 -4.55
N GLU A 123 -19.61 8.27 -3.25
CA GLU A 123 -20.63 8.07 -2.22
C GLU A 123 -21.52 9.31 -2.03
N VAL A 124 -20.96 10.52 -2.07
CA VAL A 124 -21.73 11.77 -1.96
C VAL A 124 -22.67 11.98 -3.16
N ILE A 125 -22.20 11.64 -4.36
CA ILE A 125 -22.95 11.77 -5.62
C ILE A 125 -23.95 10.61 -5.79
N GLY A 126 -23.69 9.45 -5.18
CA GLY A 126 -24.49 8.24 -5.32
C GLY A 126 -24.16 7.44 -6.57
N THR A 127 -22.88 7.35 -6.92
CA THR A 127 -22.37 6.62 -8.10
C THR A 127 -21.27 5.64 -7.73
N SER A 128 -20.89 4.74 -8.65
CA SER A 128 -19.68 3.92 -8.50
C SER A 128 -18.43 4.80 -8.70
N PRO A 129 -17.36 4.62 -7.89
CA PRO A 129 -16.08 5.28 -8.10
C PRO A 129 -15.49 4.98 -9.48
N ASP A 130 -15.73 3.81 -10.07
CA ASP A 130 -15.23 3.44 -11.40
C ASP A 130 -15.71 4.38 -12.51
N LYS A 131 -16.84 5.08 -12.30
CA LYS A 131 -17.38 6.06 -13.25
C LYS A 131 -16.74 7.45 -13.12
N LEU A 132 -15.96 7.67 -12.07
CA LEU A 132 -15.28 8.93 -11.76
C LEU A 132 -13.78 8.84 -12.03
N VAL A 133 -13.23 7.65 -12.12
CA VAL A 133 -11.81 7.43 -12.38
C VAL A 133 -11.58 7.55 -13.89
N ALA A 134 -10.56 8.31 -14.27
CA ALA A 134 -10.13 8.34 -15.66
C ALA A 134 -9.74 6.92 -16.07
N ALA A 135 -10.17 6.47 -17.25
CA ALA A 135 -9.57 5.29 -17.86
C ALA A 135 -8.05 5.46 -17.72
N PRO A 136 -7.33 4.46 -17.16
CA PRO A 136 -5.94 4.62 -16.80
C PRO A 136 -5.27 5.25 -18.01
N ALA A 137 -4.87 6.52 -17.87
CA ALA A 137 -4.18 7.18 -18.95
C ALA A 137 -3.04 6.22 -19.23
N ALA A 138 -2.89 5.80 -20.50
CA ALA A 138 -1.78 5.00 -20.96
C ALA A 138 -0.48 5.80 -20.76
N LYS A 139 -0.11 5.91 -19.50
CA LYS A 139 1.18 6.09 -18.92
C LYS A 139 1.26 4.87 -18.03
N GLN A 140 1.38 3.73 -18.70
CA GLN A 140 2.10 2.60 -18.13
C GLN A 140 3.36 3.21 -17.51
N GLY A 141 3.47 3.18 -16.19
CA GLY A 141 4.79 3.40 -15.59
C GLY A 141 5.75 2.41 -16.24
N ALA A 142 7.03 2.76 -16.37
CA ALA A 142 8.03 1.79 -16.80
C ALA A 142 7.91 0.49 -15.98
N LEU A 143 7.52 0.62 -14.71
CA LEU A 143 7.24 -0.46 -13.76
C LEU A 143 6.02 -1.33 -14.10
N ASP A 144 4.88 -0.76 -14.52
CA ASP A 144 3.72 -1.54 -14.98
C ASP A 144 4.03 -2.26 -16.29
N THR A 145 4.80 -1.61 -17.17
CA THR A 145 5.25 -2.20 -18.43
C THR A 145 6.19 -3.39 -18.16
N VAL A 146 7.14 -3.26 -17.24
CA VAL A 146 8.07 -4.34 -16.86
C VAL A 146 7.34 -5.46 -16.12
N ALA A 147 6.39 -5.13 -15.24
CA ALA A 147 5.53 -6.11 -14.58
C ALA A 147 4.68 -6.89 -15.60
N ASP A 148 4.07 -6.21 -16.56
CA ASP A 148 3.27 -6.82 -17.62
C ASP A 148 4.14 -7.73 -18.50
N LEU A 149 5.33 -7.25 -18.91
CA LEU A 149 6.32 -8.05 -19.65
C LEU A 149 6.77 -9.27 -18.85
N ALA A 150 7.06 -9.12 -17.56
CA ALA A 150 7.43 -10.23 -16.67
C ALA A 150 6.29 -11.25 -16.58
N THR A 151 5.03 -10.80 -16.40
CA THR A 151 3.88 -11.70 -16.32
C THR A 151 3.55 -12.43 -17.62
N ALA A 152 3.97 -11.89 -18.77
CA ALA A 152 3.84 -12.54 -20.07
C ALA A 152 4.90 -13.63 -20.31
N THR A 153 5.93 -13.75 -19.45
CA THR A 153 6.97 -14.78 -19.61
C THR A 153 6.51 -16.15 -19.13
N LYS A 154 6.99 -17.20 -19.81
CA LYS A 154 6.80 -18.59 -19.35
C LYS A 154 7.39 -18.81 -17.95
N ARG A 155 8.53 -18.16 -17.67
CA ARG A 155 9.24 -18.22 -16.38
C ARG A 155 8.35 -17.76 -15.22
N PHE A 156 7.58 -16.69 -15.39
CA PHE A 156 6.60 -16.25 -14.40
C PHE A 156 5.47 -17.26 -14.20
N GLY A 157 4.95 -17.86 -15.29
CA GLY A 157 3.97 -18.93 -15.21
C GLY A 157 4.46 -20.12 -14.38
N ASP A 158 5.71 -20.53 -14.57
CA ASP A 158 6.33 -21.62 -13.81
C ASP A 158 6.47 -21.27 -12.31
N LEU A 159 6.84 -20.02 -12.00
CA LEU A 159 6.89 -19.50 -10.63
C LEU A 159 5.52 -19.49 -9.94
N VAL A 160 4.47 -19.10 -10.67
CA VAL A 160 3.09 -19.12 -10.16
C VAL A 160 2.66 -20.53 -9.78
N GLN A 161 2.95 -21.53 -10.61
CA GLN A 161 2.61 -22.93 -10.32
C GLN A 161 3.37 -23.44 -9.10
N ARG A 162 4.67 -23.16 -9.01
CA ARG A 162 5.52 -23.57 -7.87
C ARG A 162 5.08 -22.91 -6.57
N PHE A 163 4.80 -21.61 -6.60
CA PHE A 163 4.29 -20.88 -5.44
C PHE A 163 2.90 -21.37 -5.00
N ALA A 164 2.00 -21.66 -5.97
CA ALA A 164 0.69 -22.22 -5.69
C ALA A 164 0.78 -23.57 -4.97
N LEU A 165 1.71 -24.44 -5.40
CA LEU A 165 1.96 -25.73 -4.78
C LEU A 165 2.56 -25.58 -3.37
N ALA A 166 3.58 -24.74 -3.21
CA ALA A 166 4.23 -24.49 -1.92
C ALA A 166 3.25 -23.94 -0.88
N GLN A 167 2.37 -23.01 -1.29
CA GLN A 167 1.41 -22.35 -0.39
C GLN A 167 0.03 -23.03 -0.33
N ARG A 168 -0.19 -24.09 -1.10
CA ARG A 168 -1.50 -24.79 -1.23
C ARG A 168 -2.66 -23.84 -1.57
N ILE A 169 -2.43 -22.89 -2.46
CA ILE A 169 -3.43 -21.93 -2.94
C ILE A 169 -3.74 -22.13 -4.42
N SER A 170 -4.79 -21.49 -4.93
CA SER A 170 -5.12 -21.55 -6.36
C SER A 170 -4.08 -20.80 -7.21
N PRO A 171 -3.83 -21.23 -8.46
CA PRO A 171 -2.90 -20.54 -9.37
C PRO A 171 -3.27 -19.07 -9.63
N ASN A 172 -4.56 -18.74 -9.71
CA ASN A 172 -5.02 -17.36 -9.87
C ASN A 172 -4.66 -16.50 -8.65
N MET A 173 -4.82 -17.06 -7.43
CA MET A 173 -4.44 -16.36 -6.20
C MET A 173 -2.92 -16.19 -6.10
N ALA A 174 -2.16 -17.22 -6.46
CA ALA A 174 -0.70 -17.14 -6.55
C ALA A 174 -0.23 -16.07 -7.53
N GLN A 175 -0.87 -15.98 -8.71
CA GLN A 175 -0.58 -14.96 -9.71
C GLN A 175 -0.82 -13.54 -9.18
N THR A 176 -1.97 -13.31 -8.55
CA THR A 176 -2.27 -12.02 -7.92
C THR A 176 -1.24 -11.68 -6.84
N MET A 177 -0.92 -12.62 -5.94
CA MET A 177 0.02 -12.39 -4.84
C MET A 177 1.45 -12.10 -5.32
N LEU A 178 1.95 -12.84 -6.31
CA LEU A 178 3.28 -12.60 -6.88
C LEU A 178 3.33 -11.28 -7.66
N ARG A 179 2.26 -10.92 -8.40
CA ARG A 179 2.17 -9.63 -9.11
C ARG A 179 2.13 -8.45 -8.14
N THR A 180 1.33 -8.52 -7.07
CA THR A 180 1.30 -7.47 -6.04
C THR A 180 2.66 -7.30 -5.37
N ARG A 181 3.33 -8.41 -5.03
CA ARG A 181 4.69 -8.36 -4.44
C ARG A 181 5.71 -7.74 -5.39
N MET A 182 5.67 -8.11 -6.66
CA MET A 182 6.54 -7.54 -7.70
C MET A 182 6.41 -6.01 -7.76
N LEU A 183 5.20 -5.47 -7.67
CA LEU A 183 4.97 -4.02 -7.67
C LEU A 183 5.47 -3.33 -6.37
N THR A 184 5.36 -3.98 -5.22
CA THR A 184 5.78 -3.40 -3.92
C THR A 184 7.29 -3.43 -3.67
N THR A 185 8.02 -4.43 -4.19
CA THR A 185 9.46 -4.60 -3.91
C THR A 185 10.31 -3.52 -4.60
N VAL A 186 9.76 -2.93 -5.65
CA VAL A 186 10.43 -2.02 -6.58
C VAL A 186 10.39 -0.56 -6.13
N GLN A 187 9.45 -0.20 -5.26
CA GLN A 187 9.35 1.14 -4.67
C GLN A 187 10.52 1.48 -3.74
N ARG A 188 11.48 0.56 -3.50
CA ARG A 188 12.64 0.76 -2.58
C ARG A 188 13.98 1.08 -3.25
N GLY A 189 14.03 1.30 -4.56
CA GLY A 189 15.21 1.90 -5.22
C GLY A 189 15.57 1.29 -6.58
N ARG A 190 15.66 2.18 -7.59
CA ARG A 190 15.95 1.98 -9.03
C ARG A 190 14.92 1.12 -9.79
N GLU A 191 14.55 1.58 -10.98
CA GLU A 191 13.69 0.82 -11.91
C GLU A 191 14.37 -0.51 -12.28
N PRO A 192 13.80 -1.67 -11.91
CA PRO A 192 14.39 -2.98 -12.17
C PRO A 192 14.00 -3.46 -13.56
N GLU A 193 14.90 -4.22 -14.18
CA GLU A 193 14.65 -4.93 -15.42
C GLU A 193 13.79 -6.19 -15.18
N VAL A 194 13.14 -6.69 -16.24
CA VAL A 194 12.27 -7.89 -16.19
C VAL A 194 12.97 -9.08 -15.52
N GLU A 195 14.24 -9.34 -15.88
CA GLU A 195 14.99 -10.47 -15.34
C GLU A 195 15.30 -10.30 -13.84
N GLN A 196 15.58 -9.09 -13.36
CA GLN A 196 15.82 -8.84 -11.94
C GLN A 196 14.57 -9.07 -11.09
N MET A 197 13.38 -8.74 -11.63
CA MET A 197 12.11 -9.07 -10.97
C MET A 197 11.88 -10.59 -10.91
N LEU A 198 12.13 -11.30 -12.01
CA LEU A 198 11.97 -12.75 -12.08
C LEU A 198 12.96 -13.49 -11.15
N ASP A 199 14.21 -13.03 -11.06
CA ASP A 199 15.21 -13.56 -10.14
C ASP A 199 14.81 -13.35 -8.67
N SER A 200 14.25 -12.18 -8.35
CA SER A 200 13.76 -11.87 -7.00
C SER A 200 12.57 -12.76 -6.61
N LEU A 201 11.64 -13.00 -7.55
CA LEU A 201 10.51 -13.91 -7.34
C LEU A 201 10.98 -15.37 -7.22
N GLU A 202 11.96 -15.80 -8.01
CA GLU A 202 12.56 -17.14 -7.90
C GLU A 202 13.22 -17.36 -6.54
N ALA A 203 13.98 -16.39 -6.04
CA ALA A 203 14.59 -16.48 -4.71
C ALA A 203 13.53 -16.60 -3.61
N LEU A 204 12.42 -15.86 -3.72
CA LEU A 204 11.29 -15.96 -2.79
C LEU A 204 10.60 -17.32 -2.85
N VAL A 205 10.29 -17.81 -4.05
CA VAL A 205 9.62 -19.10 -4.23
C VAL A 205 10.50 -20.22 -3.66
N ARG A 206 11.81 -20.20 -3.93
CA ARG A 206 12.76 -21.17 -3.37
C ARG A 206 12.79 -21.15 -1.84
N ALA A 207 12.81 -19.96 -1.23
CA ALA A 207 12.81 -19.84 0.23
C ALA A 207 11.55 -20.46 0.87
N LEU A 208 10.41 -20.36 0.19
CA LEU A 208 9.14 -20.92 0.65
C LEU A 208 9.00 -22.42 0.36
N GLU A 209 9.64 -22.92 -0.70
CA GLU A 209 9.71 -24.36 -0.99
C GLU A 209 10.58 -25.12 0.03
N THR A 210 11.56 -24.44 0.64
CA THR A 210 12.45 -25.02 1.67
C THR A 210 11.95 -24.83 3.11
N SER A 211 10.83 -24.13 3.32
CA SER A 211 10.23 -23.88 4.64
C SER A 211 9.15 -24.90 4.97
#